data_AF-A0A947NMV0-F1
#
_entry.id   AF-A0A947NMV0-F1
#
_cell.length_a   1.000
_cell.length_b   1.000
_cell.length_c   1.000
_cell.angle_alpha   90.00
_cell.angle_beta   90.00
_cell.angle_gamma   90.00
#
_symmetry.space_group_name_H-M   'P 1'
#
loop_
_entity.id
_entity.type
_entity.pdbx_description
1 polymer ?
#
loop_
_entity_poly.entity_id
_entity_poly.type
_entity_poly.pdbx_seq_one_letter_code
_entity_poly.pdbx_strand_id
1 'polypeptide(L)'
;MHFLAGYAAFLDYRYWINFRPVPLGPSLVGSIVAFFGWFLLAAIVLYFIARHLKHRNRLLLEEVIRRFARLMLVVGFLGYVCLFFAYEQVPLLGMRLWFLLLLVLFIVWLIRAIIFAVRDYPRLHKNELERSRFEKYLPKGK
;
A
#
# COMPACT_ATOMS: atom_id res chain seq x y z
N MET A 1 -24.93 -20.97 -10.89
CA MET A 1 -24.31 -20.46 -9.65
C MET A 1 -23.10 -21.31 -9.26
N HIS A 2 -22.02 -21.32 -10.06
CA HIS A 2 -20.80 -22.12 -9.82
C HIS A 2 -19.57 -21.28 -9.44
N PHE A 3 -19.68 -19.95 -9.40
CA PHE A 3 -18.55 -19.08 -9.07
C PHE A 3 -18.17 -19.11 -7.59
N LEU A 4 -19.11 -19.41 -6.68
CA LEU A 4 -18.87 -19.30 -5.24
C LEU A 4 -18.32 -20.57 -4.56
N ALA A 5 -18.41 -21.74 -5.22
CA ALA A 5 -17.97 -23.01 -4.66
C ALA A 5 -16.44 -23.10 -4.43
N GLY A 6 -15.65 -22.31 -5.17
CA GLY A 6 -14.20 -22.24 -5.00
C GLY A 6 -13.73 -21.44 -3.77
N TYR A 7 -14.62 -20.67 -3.12
CA TYR A 7 -14.22 -19.78 -2.02
C TYR A 7 -14.31 -20.42 -0.64
N ALA A 8 -15.01 -21.55 -0.49
CA ALA A 8 -15.09 -22.27 0.77
C ALA A 8 -13.71 -22.74 1.26
N ALA A 9 -12.79 -23.00 0.33
CA ALA A 9 -11.41 -23.39 0.63
C ALA A 9 -10.58 -22.29 1.31
N PHE A 10 -10.97 -20.99 1.22
CA PHE A 10 -10.24 -19.90 1.88
C PHE A 10 -10.39 -19.90 3.41
N LEU A 11 -11.43 -20.53 3.94
CA LEU A 11 -11.66 -20.63 5.39
C LEU A 11 -10.85 -21.76 6.03
N ASP A 12 -10.27 -22.66 5.24
CA ASP A 12 -9.48 -23.78 5.75
C ASP A 12 -8.01 -23.36 5.91
N TYR A 13 -7.50 -23.39 7.15
CA TYR A 13 -6.10 -23.08 7.47
C TYR A 13 -5.10 -23.94 6.66
N ARG A 14 -5.48 -25.17 6.32
CA ARG A 14 -4.63 -26.08 5.51
C ARG A 14 -4.45 -25.59 4.08
N TYR A 15 -5.40 -24.83 3.54
CA TYR A 15 -5.29 -24.21 2.22
C TYR A 15 -4.17 -23.17 2.14
N TRP A 16 -3.89 -22.49 3.26
CA TRP A 16 -2.87 -21.45 3.35
C TRP A 16 -1.46 -22.01 3.56
N ILE A 17 -1.33 -23.19 4.19
CA ILE A 17 -0.05 -23.81 4.60
C ILE A 17 0.39 -24.96 3.69
N ASN A 18 -0.36 -25.24 2.62
CA ASN A 18 0.02 -26.27 1.68
C ASN A 18 1.35 -25.94 0.96
N PHE A 19 2.35 -26.82 1.13
CA PHE A 19 3.66 -26.76 0.48
C PHE A 19 3.60 -27.03 -1.04
N ARG A 20 2.52 -27.66 -1.51
CA ARG A 20 2.24 -27.90 -2.94
C ARG A 20 0.83 -27.39 -3.26
N PRO A 21 0.65 -26.09 -3.46
CA PRO A 21 -0.66 -25.56 -3.79
C PRO A 21 -1.13 -26.11 -5.14
N VAL A 22 -2.33 -26.67 -5.18
CA VAL A 22 -3.02 -27.00 -6.44
C VAL A 22 -3.07 -25.74 -7.31
N PRO A 23 -2.73 -25.83 -8.62
CA PRO A 23 -2.75 -24.68 -9.51
C PRO A 23 -4.10 -23.97 -9.43
N LEU A 24 -4.05 -22.66 -9.20
CA LEU A 24 -5.23 -21.81 -9.15
C LEU A 24 -5.90 -21.86 -10.53
N GLY A 25 -7.22 -22.07 -10.56
CA GLY A 25 -7.98 -21.98 -11.80
C GLY A 25 -7.74 -20.62 -12.49
N PRO A 26 -7.84 -20.54 -13.83
CA PRO A 26 -7.52 -19.32 -14.59
C PRO A 26 -8.27 -18.07 -14.08
N SER A 27 -9.48 -18.25 -13.56
CA SER A 27 -10.30 -17.19 -12.97
C SER A 27 -9.72 -16.58 -11.69
N LEU A 28 -9.16 -17.40 -10.81
CA LEU A 28 -8.58 -16.96 -9.53
C LEU A 28 -7.27 -16.20 -9.73
N VAL A 29 -6.42 -16.67 -10.65
CA VAL A 29 -5.19 -15.95 -11.02
C VAL A 29 -5.54 -14.57 -11.57
N GLY A 30 -6.53 -14.50 -12.46
CA GLY A 30 -7.01 -13.22 -13.01
C GLY A 30 -7.48 -12.25 -11.93
N SER A 31 -8.24 -12.71 -10.93
CA SER A 31 -8.71 -11.87 -9.82
C SER A 31 -7.56 -11.34 -8.95
N ILE A 32 -6.57 -12.18 -8.64
CA ILE A 32 -5.44 -11.76 -7.78
C ILE A 32 -4.54 -10.77 -8.54
N VAL A 33 -4.26 -11.03 -9.82
CA VAL A 33 -3.52 -10.11 -10.69
C VAL A 33 -4.26 -8.77 -10.81
N ALA A 34 -5.59 -8.79 -11.00
CA ALA A 34 -6.39 -7.56 -11.05
C ALA A 34 -6.35 -6.78 -9.72
N PHE A 35 -6.40 -7.47 -8.58
CA PHE A 35 -6.32 -6.85 -7.26
C PHE A 35 -4.96 -6.14 -7.03
N PHE A 36 -3.85 -6.82 -7.31
CA PHE A 36 -2.52 -6.20 -7.20
C PHE A 36 -2.26 -5.14 -8.28
N GLY A 37 -2.80 -5.34 -9.48
CA GLY A 37 -2.76 -4.35 -10.56
C GLY A 37 -3.47 -3.05 -10.17
N TRP A 38 -4.65 -3.15 -9.54
CA TRP A 38 -5.36 -2.00 -8.98
C TRP A 38 -4.52 -1.26 -7.93
N PHE A 39 -3.84 -2.00 -7.05
CA PHE A 39 -2.94 -1.41 -6.05
C PHE A 39 -1.79 -0.61 -6.69
N LEU A 40 -1.18 -1.12 -7.75
CA LEU A 40 -0.13 -0.40 -8.49
C LEU A 40 -0.68 0.86 -9.18
N LEU A 41 -1.84 0.75 -9.83
CA LEU A 41 -2.50 1.90 -10.45
C LEU A 41 -2.83 2.99 -9.42
N ALA A 42 -3.40 2.61 -8.28
CA ALA A 42 -3.68 3.52 -7.19
C ALA A 42 -2.40 4.20 -6.66
N ALA A 43 -1.28 3.46 -6.57
CA ALA A 43 0.00 4.03 -6.16
C ALA A 43 0.53 5.08 -7.14
N ILE A 44 0.41 4.82 -8.45
CA ILE A 44 0.81 5.76 -9.52
C ILE A 44 -0.05 7.02 -9.45
N VAL A 45 -1.37 6.89 -9.31
CA VAL A 45 -2.29 8.01 -9.19
C VAL A 45 -1.95 8.86 -7.96
N LEU A 46 -1.73 8.25 -6.80
CA LEU A 46 -1.30 8.95 -5.58
C LEU A 46 0.04 9.65 -5.77
N TYR A 47 0.98 9.05 -6.50
CA TYR A 47 2.27 9.69 -6.80
C TYR A 47 2.11 10.94 -7.67
N PHE A 48 1.27 10.91 -8.69
CA PHE A 48 0.93 12.08 -9.51
C PHE A 48 0.23 13.17 -8.70
N ILE A 49 -0.71 12.79 -7.84
CA ILE A 49 -1.38 13.71 -6.91
C ILE A 49 -0.35 14.37 -5.99
N ALA A 50 0.55 13.61 -5.36
CA ALA A 50 1.62 14.17 -4.52
C ALA A 50 2.48 15.18 -5.28
N ARG A 51 2.87 14.87 -6.52
CA ARG A 51 3.63 15.80 -7.38
C ARG A 51 2.84 17.08 -7.65
N HIS A 52 1.54 16.99 -7.86
CA HIS A 52 0.69 18.15 -8.08
C HIS A 52 0.50 19.01 -6.80
N LEU A 53 0.49 18.40 -5.62
CA LEU A 53 0.43 19.12 -4.34
C LEU A 53 1.73 19.86 -4.00
N LYS A 54 2.89 19.33 -4.42
CA LYS A 54 4.18 20.03 -4.35
C LYS A 54 4.12 21.41 -5.01
N HIS A 55 3.53 21.47 -6.20
CA HIS A 55 3.37 22.73 -6.95
C HIS A 55 2.42 23.75 -6.28
N ARG A 56 1.56 23.30 -5.37
CA ARG A 56 0.59 24.14 -4.64
C ARG A 56 1.11 24.57 -3.25
N ASN A 57 2.42 24.42 -2.96
CA ASN A 57 3.04 24.67 -1.65
C ASN A 57 2.40 23.91 -0.47
N ARG A 58 1.75 22.76 -0.74
CA ARG A 58 1.17 21.90 0.29
C ARG A 58 2.15 20.78 0.66
N LEU A 59 3.34 21.15 1.10
CA LEU A 59 4.47 20.25 1.35
C LEU A 59 4.15 19.14 2.37
N LEU A 60 3.39 19.48 3.43
CA LEU A 60 2.95 18.51 4.44
C LEU A 60 2.01 17.45 3.89
N LEU A 61 1.08 17.87 3.04
CA LEU A 61 0.07 17.01 2.41
C LEU A 61 0.72 16.13 1.35
N GLU A 62 1.69 16.67 0.60
CA GLU A 62 2.56 15.92 -0.31
C GLU A 62 3.31 14.80 0.43
N GLU A 63 3.89 15.08 1.60
CA GLU A 63 4.67 14.07 2.32
C GLU A 63 3.79 12.91 2.82
N VAL A 64 2.59 13.21 3.32
CA VAL A 64 1.61 12.18 3.68
C VAL A 64 1.24 11.32 2.47
N ILE A 65 0.86 11.95 1.35
CA ILE A 65 0.45 11.23 0.14
C ILE A 65 1.61 10.42 -0.45
N ARG A 66 2.83 10.94 -0.41
CA ARG A 66 4.03 10.21 -0.86
C ARG A 66 4.32 8.99 0.00
N ARG A 67 4.09 9.06 1.32
CA ARG A 67 4.20 7.88 2.20
C ARG A 67 3.17 6.82 1.82
N PHE A 68 1.90 7.19 1.61
CA PHE A 68 0.88 6.25 1.14
C PHE A 68 1.20 5.66 -0.25
N ALA A 69 1.65 6.48 -1.19
CA ALA A 69 2.06 6.03 -2.53
C ALA A 69 3.22 5.02 -2.46
N ARG A 70 4.23 5.27 -1.61
CA ARG A 70 5.35 4.35 -1.40
C ARG A 70 4.88 3.03 -0.81
N LEU A 71 3.99 3.06 0.18
CA LEU A 71 3.43 1.84 0.77
C LEU A 71 2.67 1.00 -0.26
N MET A 72 1.78 1.63 -1.05
CA MET A 72 1.05 0.92 -2.11
C MET A 72 1.98 0.39 -3.21
N LEU A 73 3.04 1.12 -3.57
CA LEU A 73 4.05 0.63 -4.52
C LEU A 73 4.78 -0.59 -3.99
N VAL A 74 5.28 -0.54 -2.75
CA VAL A 74 6.03 -1.65 -2.14
C VAL A 74 5.14 -2.89 -2.01
N VAL A 75 3.90 -2.72 -1.53
CA VAL A 75 2.96 -3.84 -1.35
C VAL A 75 2.47 -4.39 -2.69
N GLY A 76 2.19 -3.54 -3.68
CA GLY A 76 1.85 -3.97 -5.03
C GLY A 76 3.00 -4.74 -5.69
N PHE A 77 4.22 -4.22 -5.59
CA PHE A 77 5.41 -4.86 -6.15
C PHE A 77 5.73 -6.19 -5.46
N LEU A 78 5.78 -6.24 -4.13
CA LEU A 78 5.99 -7.48 -3.38
C LEU A 78 4.86 -8.50 -3.63
N GLY A 79 3.63 -8.04 -3.83
CA GLY A 79 2.51 -8.89 -4.23
C GLY A 79 2.74 -9.59 -5.57
N TYR A 80 3.22 -8.86 -6.58
CA TYR A 80 3.60 -9.43 -7.86
C TYR A 80 4.82 -10.36 -7.76
N VAL A 81 5.82 -10.00 -6.95
CA VAL A 81 6.97 -10.87 -6.70
C VAL A 81 6.54 -12.19 -6.03
N CYS A 82 5.63 -12.14 -5.07
CA CYS A 82 5.06 -13.35 -4.47
C CYS A 82 4.22 -14.15 -5.46
N LEU A 83 3.46 -13.50 -6.36
CA LEU A 83 2.76 -14.20 -7.44
C LEU A 83 3.72 -14.91 -8.39
N PHE A 84 4.86 -14.29 -8.70
CA PHE A 84 5.88 -14.90 -9.54
C PHE A 84 6.46 -16.16 -8.87
N PHE A 85 6.84 -16.09 -7.59
CA PHE A 85 7.31 -17.28 -6.86
C PHE A 85 6.23 -18.35 -6.68
N ALA A 86 4.96 -17.95 -6.56
CA ALA A 86 3.83 -18.87 -6.54
C ALA A 86 3.62 -19.56 -7.89
N TYR A 87 3.83 -18.85 -9.00
CA TYR A 87 3.78 -19.40 -10.35
C TYR A 87 4.91 -20.41 -10.59
N GLU A 88 6.12 -20.08 -10.13
CA GLU A 88 7.30 -20.93 -10.23
C GLU A 88 7.29 -22.11 -9.22
N GLN A 89 6.25 -22.19 -8.37
CA GLN A 89 6.04 -23.25 -7.38
C GLN A 89 7.25 -23.52 -6.48
N VAL A 90 8.01 -22.47 -6.13
CA VAL A 90 9.19 -22.62 -5.27
C VAL A 90 8.73 -23.16 -3.89
N PRO A 91 9.27 -24.29 -3.38
CA PRO A 91 8.70 -25.00 -2.24
C PRO A 91 8.51 -24.18 -0.94
N LEU A 92 9.34 -23.17 -0.71
CA LEU A 92 9.29 -22.29 0.46
C LEU A 92 8.69 -20.91 0.16
N LEU A 93 8.88 -20.39 -1.06
CA LEU A 93 8.49 -19.03 -1.45
C LEU A 93 7.15 -18.96 -2.20
N GLY A 94 6.65 -20.10 -2.70
CA GLY A 94 5.35 -20.23 -3.34
C GLY A 94 4.18 -20.46 -2.37
N MET A 95 4.47 -20.50 -1.05
CA MET A 95 3.43 -20.62 -0.04
C MET A 95 2.48 -19.43 -0.07
N ARG A 96 1.17 -19.71 -0.01
CA ARG A 96 0.13 -18.68 0.06
C ARG A 96 0.20 -17.85 1.34
N LEU A 97 0.92 -18.34 2.36
CA LEU A 97 1.28 -17.60 3.58
C LEU A 97 1.95 -16.25 3.30
N TRP A 98 2.75 -16.13 2.24
CA TRP A 98 3.43 -14.88 1.92
C TRP A 98 2.44 -13.75 1.60
N PHE A 99 1.29 -14.07 1.00
CA PHE A 99 0.22 -13.09 0.78
C PHE A 99 -0.43 -12.63 2.09
N LEU A 100 -0.64 -13.54 3.04
CA LEU A 100 -1.13 -13.19 4.38
C LEU A 100 -0.12 -12.33 5.14
N LEU A 101 1.16 -12.69 5.10
CA LEU A 101 2.23 -11.94 5.74
C LEU A 101 2.34 -10.53 5.14
N LEU A 102 2.27 -10.42 3.81
CA LEU A 102 2.20 -9.13 3.12
C LEU A 102 0.98 -8.31 3.52
N LEU A 103 -0.18 -8.95 3.67
CA LEU A 103 -1.41 -8.28 4.09
C LEU A 103 -1.30 -7.77 5.53
N VAL A 104 -0.71 -8.54 6.46
CA VAL A 104 -0.43 -8.09 7.83
C VAL A 104 0.56 -6.93 7.84
N LEU A 105 1.66 -7.04 7.09
CA LEU A 105 2.65 -5.97 6.97
C LEU A 105 2.03 -4.69 6.39
N PHE A 106 1.19 -4.84 5.37
CA PHE A 106 0.42 -3.74 4.79
C PHE A 106 -0.47 -3.06 5.82
N ILE A 107 -1.23 -3.83 6.62
CA ILE A 107 -2.10 -3.29 7.67
C ILE A 107 -1.28 -2.52 8.71
N VAL A 108 -0.17 -3.07 9.19
CA VAL A 108 0.70 -2.40 10.16
C VAL A 108 1.23 -1.08 9.61
N TRP A 109 1.68 -1.05 8.36
CA TRP A 109 2.15 0.17 7.72
C TRP A 109 1.04 1.17 7.44
N LEU A 110 -0.14 0.70 7.05
CA LEU A 110 -1.33 1.53 6.84
C LEU A 110 -1.75 2.22 8.13
N ILE A 111 -1.80 1.49 9.26
CA ILE A 111 -2.10 2.06 10.58
C ILE A 111 -1.08 3.14 10.95
N ARG A 112 0.22 2.88 10.76
CA ARG A 112 1.26 3.89 11.03
C ARG A 112 1.11 5.13 10.15
N ALA A 113 0.76 4.96 8.88
CA ALA A 113 0.51 6.07 7.95
C ALA A 113 -0.74 6.88 8.34
N ILE A 114 -1.80 6.23 8.78
CA ILE A 114 -3.03 6.88 9.27
C ILE A 114 -2.77 7.66 10.56
N ILE A 115 -2.07 7.05 11.53
CA ILE A 115 -1.70 7.74 12.78
C ILE A 115 -0.88 8.99 12.47
N PHE A 116 0.09 8.90 11.56
CA PHE A 116 0.85 10.07 11.10
C PHE A 116 -0.06 11.13 10.44
N ALA A 117 -0.96 10.72 9.55
CA ALA A 117 -1.86 11.63 8.86
C ALA A 117 -2.87 12.31 9.79
N VAL A 118 -3.35 11.66 10.84
CA VAL A 118 -4.34 12.23 11.76
C VAL A 118 -3.68 13.02 12.90
N ARG A 119 -2.54 12.54 13.42
CA ARG A 119 -1.89 13.11 14.61
C ARG A 119 -0.84 14.15 14.27
N ASP A 120 0.01 13.90 13.27
CA ASP A 120 1.12 14.81 12.94
C ASP A 120 0.66 15.93 11.99
N TYR A 121 -0.27 15.66 11.07
CA TYR A 121 -0.80 16.69 10.16
C TYR A 121 -1.34 17.96 10.85
N PRO A 122 -2.25 17.89 11.86
CA PRO A 122 -2.73 19.11 12.51
C PRO A 122 -1.64 19.82 13.32
N ARG A 123 -0.64 19.08 13.84
CA ARG A 123 0.47 19.64 14.60
C ARG A 123 1.45 20.39 13.71
N LEU A 124 1.82 19.82 12.56
CA LEU A 124 2.69 20.49 11.60
C LEU A 124 2.01 21.69 10.93
N HIS A 125 0.70 21.61 10.65
CA HIS A 125 -0.04 22.74 10.08
C HIS A 125 -0.07 23.97 11.02
N LYS A 126 -0.23 23.75 12.34
CA LYS A 126 -0.15 24.83 13.33
C LYS A 126 1.25 25.45 13.40
N ASN A 127 2.29 24.62 13.37
CA ASN A 127 3.67 25.11 13.40
C ASN A 127 4.06 25.90 12.14
N GLU A 128 3.57 25.52 10.95
CA GLU A 128 3.77 26.30 9.72
C GLU A 128 3.03 27.65 9.76
N LEU A 129 1.81 27.68 10.30
CA LEU A 129 1.06 28.93 10.51
C LEU A 129 1.76 29.87 11.51
N GLU A 130 2.37 29.33 12.56
CA GLU A 130 3.14 30.11 13.54
C GLU A 130 4.46 30.62 12.95
N ARG A 131 5.20 29.79 12.21
CA ARG A 131 6.42 30.21 11.51
C ARG A 131 6.16 31.28 10.47
N SER A 132 5.12 31.12 9.65
CA SER A 132 4.74 32.12 8.65
C SER A 132 4.27 33.45 9.28
N ARG A 133 3.66 33.42 10.48
CA ARG A 133 3.43 34.65 11.26
C ARG A 133 4.74 35.25 11.74
N PHE A 134 5.63 34.47 12.36
CA PHE A 134 6.92 34.97 12.85
C PHE A 134 7.79 35.58 11.74
N GLU A 135 7.86 34.95 10.57
CA GLU A 135 8.59 35.48 9.40
C GLU A 135 7.98 36.76 8.84
N LYS A 136 6.66 36.98 9.00
CA LYS A 136 6.01 38.23 8.62
C LYS A 136 6.47 39.41 9.49
N TYR A 137 6.89 39.13 10.72
CA TYR A 137 7.34 40.14 11.69
C TYR A 137 8.86 40.27 11.77
N LEU A 138 9.63 39.37 11.15
CA LEU A 138 11.08 39.55 11.05
C LEU A 138 11.40 40.56 9.94
N PRO A 139 12.16 41.63 10.24
CA PRO A 139 12.65 42.51 9.20
C PRO A 139 13.58 41.69 8.29
N LYS A 140 13.27 41.66 6.98
CA LYS A 140 14.19 41.13 5.99
C LYS A 140 15.41 42.04 5.97
N GLY A 141 16.48 41.59 6.63
CA GLY A 141 17.79 42.25 6.56
C GLY A 141 18.17 42.40 5.09
N LYS A 142 18.52 43.62 4.70
CA LYS A 142 18.97 43.97 3.36
C LYS A 142 20.18 43.15 2.93
#